data_AF-A0A2E7W632-F1
#
_entry.id   AF-A0A2E7W632-F1
#
_cell.length_a   1.000
_cell.length_b   1.000
_cell.length_c   1.000
_cell.angle_alpha   90.00
_cell.angle_beta   90.00
_cell.angle_gamma   90.00
#
_symmetry.space_group_name_H-M   'P 1'
#
loop_
_entity.id
_entity.type
_entity.pdbx_description
1 polymer ?
#
loop_
_entity_poly.entity_id
_entity_poly.type
_entity_poly.pdbx_seq_one_letter_code
_entity_poly.pdbx_strand_id
1 'polypeptide(L)'
;HDARIGFVPILRQFDGEGLPVHHFLARGIIPGLGTDGPMVSDCQNVFELMRQTILAQNLSIQKEQRDGQLLPDAHLWATSETAIEMASIGSARTLFMDEVTGSIEVGKAADCVVVNLNRANMRPTQQGRRTLGVLAWAGGTDSIDTVFVEGKKLLEGGHSTIWDEEEVIRDAERVLSEIAEETDLLSLMSDRVSKRQYRGWTYI
;
A
#
# COMPACT_ATOMS: atom_id res chain seq x y z
N HIS A 1 21.73 -16.32 4.19
CA HIS A 1 22.04 -15.30 5.22
C HIS A 1 21.78 -13.86 4.75
N ASP A 2 21.41 -13.62 3.49
CA ASP A 2 21.00 -12.29 2.96
C ASP A 2 19.69 -12.40 2.15
N ALA A 3 18.75 -13.23 2.63
CA ALA A 3 17.45 -13.35 1.96
C ALA A 3 16.63 -12.12 2.32
N ARG A 4 16.24 -11.35 1.30
CA ARG A 4 15.36 -10.18 1.43
C ARG A 4 13.99 -10.54 0.88
N ILE A 5 12.95 -9.98 1.47
CA ILE A 5 11.58 -10.39 1.20
C ILE A 5 10.66 -9.18 1.08
N GLY A 6 9.92 -9.15 -0.02
CA GLY A 6 8.80 -8.22 -0.21
C GLY A 6 7.50 -8.98 0.00
N PHE A 7 6.62 -8.44 0.83
CA PHE A 7 5.27 -8.95 0.99
C PHE A 7 4.30 -8.23 0.07
N VAL A 8 3.34 -8.99 -0.43
CA VAL A 8 2.14 -8.47 -1.08
C VAL A 8 0.94 -8.81 -0.20
N PRO A 9 0.58 -7.95 0.78
CA PRO A 9 -0.46 -8.23 1.76
C PRO A 9 -1.82 -8.60 1.17
N ILE A 10 -2.23 -7.95 0.09
CA ILE A 10 -3.53 -8.21 -0.56
C ILE A 10 -3.65 -9.68 -1.01
N LEU A 11 -2.58 -10.24 -1.58
CA LEU A 11 -2.59 -11.63 -2.05
C LEU A 11 -2.79 -12.64 -0.93
N ARG A 12 -2.27 -12.35 0.26
CA ARG A 12 -2.41 -13.20 1.46
C ARG A 12 -3.76 -13.07 2.15
N GLN A 13 -4.62 -12.17 1.67
CA GLN A 13 -5.99 -12.09 2.12
C GLN A 13 -6.91 -12.97 1.25
N PHE A 14 -6.57 -13.21 -0.03
CA PHE A 14 -7.36 -14.10 -0.88
C PHE A 14 -7.35 -15.55 -0.40
N ASP A 15 -6.22 -16.04 0.11
CA ASP A 15 -6.09 -17.39 0.67
C ASP A 15 -6.45 -17.45 2.17
N GLY A 16 -6.63 -16.30 2.83
CA GLY A 16 -6.98 -16.22 4.25
C GLY A 16 -5.88 -16.67 5.21
N GLU A 17 -4.65 -16.82 4.71
CA GLU A 17 -3.52 -17.35 5.48
C GLU A 17 -2.92 -16.28 6.42
N GLY A 18 -3.03 -15.00 6.05
CA GLY A 18 -2.39 -13.91 6.76
C GLY A 18 -0.90 -13.76 6.41
N LEU A 19 -0.20 -12.91 7.15
CA LEU A 19 1.22 -12.61 6.92
C LEU A 19 2.07 -12.86 8.18
N PRO A 20 3.06 -13.77 8.13
CA PRO A 20 3.88 -14.12 9.30
C PRO A 20 4.96 -13.07 9.62
N VAL A 21 4.61 -11.78 9.65
CA VAL A 21 5.56 -10.66 9.84
C VAL A 21 6.38 -10.84 11.13
N HIS A 22 5.76 -11.32 12.22
CA HIS A 22 6.41 -11.56 13.51
C HIS A 22 7.59 -12.53 13.45
N HIS A 23 7.55 -13.52 12.54
CA HIS A 23 8.68 -14.43 12.34
C HIS A 23 9.91 -13.74 11.73
N PHE A 24 9.70 -12.73 10.89
CA PHE A 24 10.79 -11.96 10.27
C PHE A 24 11.36 -10.95 11.25
N LEU A 25 10.49 -10.27 11.99
CA LEU A 25 10.91 -9.34 13.04
C LEU A 25 11.72 -10.05 14.14
N ALA A 26 11.35 -11.28 14.51
CA ALA A 26 12.10 -12.10 15.47
C ALA A 26 13.54 -12.42 15.00
N ARG A 27 13.79 -12.30 13.70
CA ARG A 27 15.10 -12.51 13.06
C ARG A 27 15.81 -11.19 12.72
N GLY A 28 15.27 -10.05 13.14
CA GLY A 28 15.79 -8.72 12.82
C GLY A 28 15.62 -8.32 11.35
N ILE A 29 14.72 -8.99 10.62
CA ILE A 29 14.43 -8.69 9.22
C ILE A 29 13.17 -7.83 9.18
N ILE A 30 13.26 -6.67 8.52
CA ILE A 30 12.11 -5.82 8.19
C ILE A 30 11.75 -6.07 6.72
N PRO A 31 10.66 -6.80 6.43
CA PRO A 31 10.22 -7.06 5.06
C PRO A 31 9.82 -5.77 4.33
N GLY A 32 10.00 -5.73 3.01
CA GLY A 32 9.40 -4.70 2.16
C GLY A 32 7.92 -4.95 1.89
N LEU A 33 7.24 -3.94 1.35
CA LEU A 33 5.86 -4.04 0.87
C LEU A 33 5.77 -3.78 -0.63
N GLY A 34 4.92 -4.56 -1.30
CA GLY A 34 4.57 -4.44 -2.71
C GLY A 34 3.06 -4.56 -2.92
N THR A 35 2.56 -3.88 -3.94
CA THR A 35 1.16 -3.85 -4.35
C THR A 35 0.78 -4.98 -5.30
N ASP A 36 1.76 -5.52 -6.04
CA ASP A 36 1.56 -6.34 -7.23
C ASP A 36 0.81 -5.57 -8.35
N GLY A 37 0.44 -6.26 -9.44
CA GLY A 37 -0.19 -5.67 -10.60
C GLY A 37 -1.57 -5.08 -10.31
N PRO A 38 -2.00 -4.07 -11.09
CA PRO A 38 -3.30 -3.42 -10.93
C PRO A 38 -4.46 -4.42 -11.01
N MET A 39 -4.36 -5.50 -11.78
CA MET A 39 -5.44 -6.50 -11.91
C MET A 39 -5.72 -7.35 -10.65
N VAL A 40 -4.93 -7.19 -9.58
CA VAL A 40 -5.07 -7.97 -8.34
C VAL A 40 -5.86 -7.20 -7.28
N SER A 41 -5.59 -5.91 -7.11
CA SER A 41 -6.21 -5.05 -6.09
C SER A 41 -6.93 -3.83 -6.68
N ASP A 42 -6.77 -3.58 -7.98
CA ASP A 42 -7.09 -2.34 -8.70
C ASP A 42 -6.52 -1.07 -8.03
N CYS A 43 -5.57 -1.24 -7.10
CA CYS A 43 -5.17 -0.19 -6.17
C CYS A 43 -3.66 -0.23 -5.91
N GLN A 44 -2.98 0.85 -6.32
CA GLN A 44 -1.55 1.06 -6.08
C GLN A 44 -1.34 1.98 -4.86
N ASN A 45 -1.96 1.63 -3.73
CA ASN A 45 -2.02 2.46 -2.54
C ASN A 45 -1.24 1.88 -1.35
N VAL A 46 -0.11 2.51 -1.02
CA VAL A 46 0.76 2.05 0.07
C VAL A 46 0.07 2.16 1.45
N PHE A 47 -0.81 3.14 1.67
CA PHE A 47 -1.54 3.25 2.95
C PHE A 47 -2.47 2.06 3.17
N GLU A 48 -3.05 1.53 2.09
CA GLU A 48 -3.83 0.31 2.16
C GLU A 48 -2.94 -0.87 2.52
N LEU A 49 -1.78 -1.02 1.89
CA LEU A 49 -0.82 -2.08 2.23
C LEU A 49 -0.39 -2.02 3.70
N MET A 50 -0.19 -0.83 4.26
CA MET A 50 0.15 -0.68 5.69
C MET A 50 -0.95 -1.29 6.58
N ARG A 51 -2.22 -0.93 6.36
CA ARG A 51 -3.35 -1.46 7.13
C ARG A 51 -3.51 -2.96 6.94
N GLN A 52 -3.44 -3.40 5.69
CA GLN A 52 -3.55 -4.80 5.30
C GLN A 52 -2.45 -5.65 5.95
N THR A 53 -1.23 -5.14 6.04
CA THR A 53 -0.11 -5.83 6.70
C THR A 53 -0.39 -6.07 8.18
N ILE A 54 -0.83 -5.04 8.90
CA ILE A 54 -1.15 -5.14 10.33
C ILE A 54 -2.27 -6.15 10.57
N LEU A 55 -3.34 -6.08 9.77
CA LEU A 55 -4.48 -7.00 9.89
C LEU A 55 -4.11 -8.44 9.48
N ALA A 56 -3.37 -8.62 8.39
CA ALA A 56 -2.94 -9.93 7.91
C ALA A 56 -2.00 -10.61 8.91
N GLN A 57 -1.14 -9.86 9.59
CA GLN A 57 -0.34 -10.43 10.67
C GLN A 57 -1.20 -10.91 11.83
N ASN A 58 -2.21 -10.14 12.24
CA ASN A 58 -3.12 -10.57 13.31
C ASN A 58 -3.83 -11.89 12.95
N LEU A 59 -4.20 -12.08 11.68
CA LEU A 59 -4.76 -13.34 11.19
C LEU A 59 -3.77 -14.51 11.30
N SER A 60 -2.52 -14.30 10.87
CA SER A 60 -1.45 -15.31 10.95
C SER A 60 -1.16 -15.69 12.41
N ILE A 61 -1.04 -14.72 13.32
CA ILE A 61 -0.83 -14.98 14.75
C ILE A 61 -2.00 -15.77 15.35
N GLN A 62 -3.24 -15.37 15.04
CA GLN A 62 -4.42 -16.10 15.54
C GLN A 62 -4.49 -17.53 15.00
N LYS A 63 -4.10 -17.74 13.74
CA LYS A 63 -4.01 -19.08 13.15
C LYS A 63 -2.99 -19.93 13.89
N GLU A 64 -1.75 -19.45 14.02
CA GLU A 64 -0.68 -20.15 14.73
C GLU A 64 -1.06 -20.47 16.18
N GLN A 65 -1.76 -19.56 16.85
CA GLN A 65 -2.26 -19.78 18.21
C GLN A 65 -3.32 -20.91 18.27
N ARG A 66 -4.23 -20.99 17.30
CA ARG A 66 -5.20 -22.11 17.21
C ARG A 66 -4.49 -23.44 16.95
N ASP A 67 -3.37 -23.41 16.24
CA ASP A 67 -2.53 -24.58 15.97
C ASP A 67 -1.61 -24.93 17.16
N GLY A 68 -1.75 -24.24 18.30
CA GLY A 68 -1.06 -24.53 19.55
C GLY A 68 0.27 -23.81 19.74
N GLN A 69 0.64 -22.86 18.86
CA GLN A 69 1.82 -22.02 19.08
C GLN A 69 1.58 -20.96 20.16
N LEU A 70 2.65 -20.53 20.82
CA LEU A 70 2.60 -19.46 21.81
C LEU A 70 2.39 -18.10 21.13
N LEU A 71 1.71 -17.20 21.83
CA LEU A 71 1.56 -15.83 21.39
C LEU A 71 2.95 -15.16 21.29
N PRO A 72 3.32 -14.53 20.17
CA PRO A 72 4.59 -13.83 20.07
C PRO A 72 4.59 -12.60 20.98
N ASP A 73 5.78 -12.24 21.49
CA ASP A 73 5.97 -11.04 22.28
C ASP A 73 5.47 -9.80 21.52
N ALA A 74 4.81 -8.87 22.22
CA ALA A 74 4.16 -7.71 21.63
C ALA A 74 5.09 -6.82 20.77
N HIS A 75 6.39 -6.82 21.04
CA HIS A 75 7.38 -6.07 20.26
C HIS A 75 7.65 -6.66 18.87
N LEU A 76 7.22 -7.90 18.62
CA LEU A 76 7.31 -8.59 17.33
C LEU A 76 6.04 -8.42 16.50
N TRP A 77 5.10 -7.58 16.93
CA TRP A 77 3.88 -7.33 16.18
C TRP A 77 4.08 -6.13 15.27
N ALA A 78 3.69 -6.26 14.01
CA ALA A 78 3.53 -5.15 13.07
C ALA A 78 2.65 -4.05 13.68
N THR A 79 3.27 -2.91 13.96
CA THR A 79 2.58 -1.67 14.34
C THR A 79 2.46 -0.73 13.14
N SER A 80 1.90 0.45 13.35
CA SER A 80 1.91 1.50 12.33
C SER A 80 3.33 1.96 12.00
N GLU A 81 4.21 2.05 13.00
CA GLU A 81 5.64 2.33 12.84
C GLU A 81 6.30 1.25 11.98
N THR A 82 6.09 -0.03 12.32
CA THR A 82 6.62 -1.15 11.53
C THR A 82 6.13 -1.11 10.09
N ALA A 83 4.83 -0.87 9.86
CA ALA A 83 4.28 -0.80 8.51
C ALA A 83 4.87 0.36 7.68
N ILE A 84 5.16 1.50 8.32
CA ILE A 84 5.84 2.63 7.67
C ILE A 84 7.30 2.28 7.36
N GLU A 85 8.02 1.61 8.28
CA GLU A 85 9.37 1.12 8.03
C GLU A 85 9.39 0.11 6.88
N MET A 86 8.47 -0.86 6.87
CA MET A 86 8.32 -1.84 5.79
C MET A 86 8.03 -1.17 4.44
N ALA A 87 7.21 -0.11 4.42
CA ALA A 87 6.91 0.66 3.22
C ALA A 87 8.05 1.58 2.75
N SER A 88 9.08 1.79 3.57
CA SER A 88 10.20 2.72 3.30
C SER A 88 11.53 1.97 3.30
N ILE A 89 12.28 2.02 4.40
CA ILE A 89 13.60 1.40 4.52
C ILE A 89 13.56 -0.13 4.35
N GLY A 90 12.47 -0.79 4.75
CA GLY A 90 12.24 -2.23 4.52
C GLY A 90 12.14 -2.57 3.03
N SER A 91 11.41 -1.78 2.26
CA SER A 91 11.34 -1.91 0.80
C SER A 91 12.67 -1.56 0.12
N ALA A 92 13.35 -0.48 0.54
CA ALA A 92 14.68 -0.13 0.02
C ALA A 92 15.69 -1.25 0.28
N ARG A 93 15.70 -1.82 1.48
CA ARG A 93 16.49 -3.03 1.80
C ARG A 93 16.08 -4.17 0.88
N THR A 94 14.80 -4.46 0.75
CA THR A 94 14.33 -5.56 -0.13
C THR A 94 14.88 -5.46 -1.56
N LEU A 95 15.05 -4.24 -2.06
CA LEU A 95 15.56 -3.95 -3.41
C LEU A 95 17.08 -3.71 -3.49
N PHE A 96 17.84 -3.88 -2.40
CA PHE A 96 19.27 -3.56 -2.34
C PHE A 96 19.59 -2.08 -2.60
N MET A 97 18.67 -1.20 -2.25
CA MET A 97 18.76 0.25 -2.43
C MET A 97 18.87 1.01 -1.09
N ASP A 98 19.12 0.31 0.01
CA ASP A 98 19.12 0.92 1.34
C ASP A 98 20.25 1.90 1.60
N GLU A 99 21.33 1.85 0.82
CA GLU A 99 22.38 2.89 0.82
C GLU A 99 22.01 4.13 -0.01
N VAL A 100 20.96 4.03 -0.85
CA VAL A 100 20.54 5.09 -1.78
C VAL A 100 19.28 5.81 -1.30
N THR A 101 18.28 5.09 -0.78
CA THR A 101 16.96 5.62 -0.43
C THR A 101 16.32 4.87 0.74
N GLY A 102 15.07 5.21 1.06
CA GLY A 102 14.25 4.58 2.10
C GLY A 102 14.31 5.25 3.47
N SER A 103 15.17 6.24 3.65
CA SER A 103 15.27 7.05 4.88
C SER A 103 15.83 8.44 4.59
N ILE A 104 15.50 9.40 5.47
CA ILE A 104 16.02 10.77 5.40
C ILE A 104 17.34 10.83 6.16
N GLU A 105 18.43 10.59 5.45
CA GLU A 105 19.79 10.59 5.99
C GLU A 105 20.73 11.35 5.05
N VAL A 106 21.73 12.04 5.62
CA VAL A 106 22.72 12.77 4.82
C VAL A 106 23.48 11.78 3.93
N GLY A 107 23.54 12.07 2.64
CA GLY A 107 24.21 11.24 1.62
C GLY A 107 23.27 10.36 0.80
N LYS A 108 22.01 10.17 1.24
CA LYS A 108 20.98 9.47 0.46
C LYS A 108 20.26 10.39 -0.53
N ALA A 109 19.59 9.79 -1.51
CA ALA A 109 18.72 10.48 -2.44
C ALA A 109 17.61 11.23 -1.70
N ALA A 110 17.24 12.40 -2.22
CA ALA A 110 16.15 13.21 -1.69
C ALA A 110 14.79 12.69 -2.17
N ASP A 111 14.46 11.47 -1.75
CA ASP A 111 13.18 10.80 -1.98
C ASP A 111 12.26 11.03 -0.79
N CYS A 112 11.32 11.95 -0.93
CA CYS A 112 10.50 12.44 0.19
C CYS A 112 9.03 12.57 -0.21
N VAL A 113 8.14 12.22 0.71
CA VAL A 113 6.70 12.42 0.56
C VAL A 113 6.23 13.41 1.63
N VAL A 114 5.60 14.50 1.20
CA VAL A 114 4.97 15.49 2.07
C VAL A 114 3.49 15.15 2.17
N VAL A 115 3.02 14.94 3.40
CA VAL A 115 1.64 14.53 3.67
C VAL A 115 0.90 15.65 4.39
N ASN A 116 -0.26 16.04 3.88
CA ASN A 116 -1.15 16.99 4.53
C ASN A 116 -1.97 16.30 5.63
N LEU A 117 -1.52 16.45 6.88
CA LEU A 117 -2.20 15.91 8.06
C LEU A 117 -3.42 16.74 8.49
N ASN A 118 -3.69 17.87 7.85
CA ASN A 118 -4.83 18.74 8.18
C ASN A 118 -6.08 18.40 7.37
N ARG A 119 -6.42 17.12 7.33
CA ARG A 119 -7.61 16.58 6.65
C ARG A 119 -8.62 16.06 7.66
N ALA A 120 -9.90 16.10 7.32
CA ALA A 120 -11.00 15.73 8.22
C ALA A 120 -10.88 14.27 8.73
N ASN A 121 -10.49 13.35 7.86
CA ASN A 121 -10.24 11.94 8.18
C ASN A 121 -9.03 11.73 9.12
N MET A 122 -8.09 12.67 9.18
CA MET A 122 -6.87 12.55 9.99
C MET A 122 -6.91 13.33 11.30
N ARG A 123 -8.05 13.89 11.68
CA ARG A 123 -8.21 14.61 12.95
C ARG A 123 -9.19 13.87 13.86
N PRO A 124 -8.95 13.86 15.19
CA PRO A 124 -7.85 14.49 15.95
C PRO A 124 -6.59 13.60 16.11
N THR A 125 -5.40 14.21 16.24
CA THR A 125 -4.11 13.47 16.38
C THR A 125 -3.50 13.45 17.79
N GLN A 126 -4.24 13.85 18.83
CA GLN A 126 -3.76 13.89 20.22
C GLN A 126 -2.44 14.69 20.37
N GLN A 127 -2.44 15.95 19.94
CA GLN A 127 -1.24 16.82 19.92
C GLN A 127 -0.04 16.20 19.16
N GLY A 128 -0.32 15.44 18.09
CA GLY A 128 0.72 14.81 17.26
C GLY A 128 1.28 13.51 17.82
N ARG A 129 0.88 13.06 19.02
CA ARG A 129 1.38 11.82 19.63
C ARG A 129 0.93 10.56 18.90
N ARG A 130 -0.14 10.64 18.09
CA ARG A 130 -0.66 9.52 17.28
C ARG A 130 -0.44 9.71 15.79
N THR A 131 0.46 10.60 15.37
CA THR A 131 0.64 10.93 13.95
C THR A 131 0.90 9.71 13.08
N LEU A 132 1.80 8.80 13.48
CA LEU A 132 2.13 7.61 12.69
C LEU A 132 0.95 6.62 12.61
N GLY A 133 0.25 6.43 13.73
CA GLY A 133 -0.99 5.65 13.75
C GLY A 133 -2.07 6.24 12.84
N VAL A 134 -2.29 7.55 12.92
CA VAL A 134 -3.25 8.26 12.06
C VAL A 134 -2.83 8.16 10.59
N LEU A 135 -1.54 8.29 10.28
CA LEU A 135 -1.03 8.17 8.93
C LEU A 135 -1.31 6.79 8.35
N ALA A 136 -0.97 5.71 9.07
CA ALA A 136 -1.22 4.35 8.60
C ALA A 136 -2.72 4.04 8.47
N TRP A 137 -3.53 4.41 9.47
CA TRP A 137 -4.93 4.00 9.55
C TRP A 137 -5.92 4.90 8.80
N ALA A 138 -5.66 6.20 8.75
CA ALA A 138 -6.54 7.19 8.13
C ALA A 138 -5.94 7.86 6.88
N GLY A 139 -4.65 7.64 6.60
CA GLY A 139 -3.99 8.14 5.40
C GLY A 139 -4.54 7.56 4.10
N GLY A 140 -4.47 8.37 3.06
CA GLY A 140 -4.89 8.06 1.70
C GLY A 140 -4.03 8.81 0.68
N THR A 141 -4.06 8.38 -0.58
CA THR A 141 -3.27 9.02 -1.65
C THR A 141 -3.66 10.49 -1.86
N ASP A 142 -4.93 10.84 -1.61
CA ASP A 142 -5.48 12.21 -1.62
C ASP A 142 -4.86 13.15 -0.56
N SER A 143 -4.18 12.59 0.43
CA SER A 143 -3.48 13.36 1.45
C SER A 143 -2.04 13.69 1.10
N ILE A 144 -1.48 13.06 0.06
CA ILE A 144 -0.15 13.37 -0.43
C ILE A 144 -0.21 14.73 -1.12
N ASP A 145 0.62 15.65 -0.65
CA ASP A 145 0.67 17.00 -1.18
C ASP A 145 1.79 17.14 -2.21
N THR A 146 3.00 16.72 -1.84
CA THR A 146 4.19 16.89 -2.67
C THR A 146 5.05 15.62 -2.61
N VAL A 147 5.61 15.21 -3.74
CA VAL A 147 6.53 14.06 -3.83
C VAL A 147 7.82 14.50 -4.49
N PHE A 148 8.95 14.16 -3.88
CA PHE A 148 10.28 14.34 -4.43
C PHE A 148 10.90 12.97 -4.74
N VAL A 149 11.55 12.85 -5.88
CA VAL A 149 12.39 11.71 -6.28
C VAL A 149 13.72 12.25 -6.77
N GLU A 150 14.81 11.85 -6.13
CA GLU A 150 16.16 12.39 -6.34
C GLU A 150 16.18 13.93 -6.29
N GLY A 151 15.38 14.51 -5.39
CA GLY A 151 15.23 15.96 -5.23
C GLY A 151 14.41 16.67 -6.30
N LYS A 152 13.94 15.95 -7.33
CA LYS A 152 13.01 16.49 -8.33
C LYS A 152 11.58 16.34 -7.83
N LYS A 153 10.83 17.43 -7.85
CA LYS A 153 9.41 17.39 -7.52
C LYS A 153 8.67 16.68 -8.65
N LEU A 154 7.97 15.59 -8.34
CA LEU A 154 7.15 14.84 -9.28
C LEU A 154 5.65 15.08 -9.06
N LEU A 155 5.25 15.43 -7.84
CA LEU A 155 3.91 15.83 -7.47
C LEU A 155 3.97 17.15 -6.69
N GLU A 156 3.07 18.09 -6.96
CA GLU A 156 2.93 19.37 -6.25
C GLU A 156 1.46 19.71 -6.01
N GLY A 157 1.10 20.03 -4.76
CA GLY A 157 -0.28 20.38 -4.41
C GLY A 157 -1.30 19.28 -4.75
N GLY A 158 -0.87 18.02 -4.75
CA GLY A 158 -1.70 16.88 -5.13
C GLY A 158 -1.79 16.59 -6.63
N HIS A 159 -1.05 17.32 -7.48
CA HIS A 159 -1.07 17.16 -8.94
C HIS A 159 0.29 16.76 -9.51
N SER A 160 0.27 15.92 -10.55
CA SER A 160 1.47 15.55 -11.28
C SER A 160 2.16 16.77 -11.91
N THR A 161 3.48 16.82 -11.80
CA THR A 161 4.32 17.85 -12.45
C THR A 161 4.93 17.39 -13.77
N ILE A 162 4.76 16.10 -14.09
CA ILE A 162 5.42 15.42 -15.22
C ILE A 162 4.43 14.81 -16.21
N TRP A 163 3.15 14.74 -15.87
CA TRP A 163 2.10 14.17 -16.71
C TRP A 163 0.85 15.05 -16.69
N ASP A 164 0.17 15.18 -17.83
CA ASP A 164 -1.21 15.64 -17.88
C ASP A 164 -2.12 14.46 -17.48
N GLU A 165 -2.75 14.57 -16.31
CA GLU A 165 -3.58 13.49 -15.75
C GLU A 165 -4.80 13.18 -16.63
N GLU A 166 -5.40 14.19 -17.27
CA GLU A 166 -6.54 13.98 -18.17
C GLU A 166 -6.12 13.31 -19.48
N GLU A 167 -4.94 13.64 -20.00
CA GLU A 167 -4.34 12.94 -21.14
C GLU A 167 -4.07 11.47 -20.81
N VAL A 168 -3.41 11.19 -19.69
CA VAL A 168 -3.11 9.82 -19.25
C VAL A 168 -4.38 8.98 -19.12
N ILE A 169 -5.45 9.55 -18.53
CA ILE A 169 -6.73 8.85 -18.40
C ILE A 169 -7.33 8.55 -19.77
N ARG A 170 -7.38 9.55 -20.67
CA ARG A 170 -7.94 9.35 -22.03
C ARG A 170 -7.17 8.28 -22.81
N ASP A 171 -5.85 8.28 -22.72
CA ASP A 171 -5.03 7.27 -23.38
C ASP A 171 -5.21 5.88 -22.79
N ALA A 172 -5.30 5.76 -21.46
CA ALA A 172 -5.58 4.49 -20.80
C ALA A 172 -6.93 3.91 -21.23
N GLU A 173 -7.99 4.73 -21.28
CA GLU A 173 -9.33 4.32 -21.74
C GLU A 173 -9.33 3.87 -23.21
N ARG A 174 -8.62 4.60 -24.07
CA ARG A 174 -8.45 4.23 -25.48
C ARG A 174 -7.75 2.87 -25.61
N VAL A 175 -6.61 2.69 -24.95
CA VAL A 175 -5.84 1.44 -25.01
C VAL A 175 -6.64 0.27 -24.43
N LEU A 176 -7.37 0.47 -23.33
CA LEU A 176 -8.22 -0.57 -22.76
C LEU A 176 -9.33 -0.98 -23.73
N SER A 177 -9.93 -0.01 -24.44
CA SER A 177 -10.95 -0.29 -25.45
C SER A 177 -10.39 -1.12 -26.61
N GLU A 178 -9.21 -0.77 -27.12
CA GLU A 178 -8.50 -1.53 -28.16
C GLU A 178 -8.22 -2.98 -27.71
N ILE A 179 -7.67 -3.16 -26.50
CA ILE A 179 -7.43 -4.48 -25.91
C ILE A 179 -8.74 -5.26 -25.78
N ALA A 180 -9.80 -4.62 -25.29
CA ALA A 180 -11.07 -5.28 -25.04
C ALA A 180 -11.74 -5.77 -26.33
N GLU A 181 -11.60 -5.02 -27.43
CA GLU A 181 -12.05 -5.44 -28.76
C GLU A 181 -11.22 -6.60 -29.31
N GLU A 182 -9.89 -6.52 -29.20
CA GLU A 182 -8.98 -7.56 -29.71
C GLU A 182 -9.14 -8.90 -28.99
N THR A 183 -9.41 -8.87 -27.68
CA THR A 183 -9.50 -10.08 -26.85
C THR A 183 -10.93 -10.55 -26.58
N ASP A 184 -11.94 -9.89 -27.14
CA ASP A 184 -13.36 -10.09 -26.81
C ASP A 184 -13.61 -10.02 -25.28
N LEU A 185 -12.90 -9.13 -24.57
CA LEU A 185 -12.95 -9.06 -23.11
C LEU A 185 -14.36 -8.75 -22.61
N LEU A 186 -15.08 -7.89 -23.34
CA LEU A 186 -16.42 -7.43 -22.96
C LEU A 186 -17.43 -8.58 -22.86
N SER A 187 -17.27 -9.66 -23.64
CA SER A 187 -18.15 -10.83 -23.57
C SER A 187 -17.99 -11.62 -22.26
N LEU A 188 -16.84 -11.47 -21.59
CA LEU A 188 -16.51 -12.13 -20.32
C LEU A 188 -16.88 -11.28 -19.10
N MET A 189 -17.20 -9.99 -19.29
CA MET A 189 -17.49 -9.06 -18.20
C MET A 189 -18.97 -9.09 -17.81
N SER A 190 -19.25 -8.81 -16.53
CA SER A 190 -20.64 -8.74 -16.05
C SER A 190 -21.32 -7.45 -16.48
N ASP A 191 -22.57 -7.54 -16.94
CA ASP A 191 -23.39 -6.38 -17.32
C ASP A 191 -23.92 -5.56 -16.12
N ARG A 192 -23.03 -4.99 -15.30
CA ARG A 192 -23.38 -4.08 -14.20
C ARG A 192 -23.48 -2.64 -14.72
N VAL A 193 -24.41 -2.43 -15.63
CA VAL A 193 -24.61 -1.16 -16.34
C VAL A 193 -25.74 -0.35 -15.68
N SER A 194 -25.64 0.99 -15.73
CA SER A 194 -26.71 1.89 -15.28
C SER A 194 -28.10 1.44 -15.75
N LYS A 195 -29.09 1.60 -14.87
CA LYS A 195 -30.50 1.18 -14.97
C LYS A 195 -30.75 -0.33 -14.91
N ARG A 196 -29.72 -1.18 -14.85
CA ARG A 196 -29.92 -2.61 -14.60
C ARG A 196 -30.12 -2.88 -13.11
N GLN A 197 -30.90 -3.93 -12.80
CA GLN A 197 -31.10 -4.39 -11.44
C GLN A 197 -30.16 -5.53 -11.07
N TYR A 198 -29.54 -5.44 -9.90
CA TYR A 198 -28.76 -6.51 -9.29
C TYR A 198 -29.06 -6.60 -7.80
N ARG A 199 -29.50 -7.78 -7.35
CA ARG A 199 -29.91 -8.02 -5.95
C ARG A 199 -30.89 -6.97 -5.40
N GLY A 200 -31.83 -6.50 -6.23
CA GLY A 200 -32.83 -5.50 -5.86
C GLY A 200 -32.35 -4.04 -5.91
N TRP A 201 -31.10 -3.79 -6.25
CA TRP A 201 -30.54 -2.45 -6.46
C TRP A 201 -30.55 -2.12 -7.94
N THR A 202 -30.97 -0.90 -8.28
CA THR A 202 -30.80 -0.36 -9.62
C THR A 202 -29.47 0.40 -9.67
N TYR A 203 -28.57 0.02 -10.57
CA TYR A 203 -27.37 0.82 -10.84
C TYR A 203 -27.83 2.19 -11.36
N ILE A 204 -27.40 3.28 -10.73
CA ILE A 204 -27.69 4.64 -11.21
C ILE A 204 -26.63 5.07 -12.22
#